data_AF-A0A3D4XUC8-F1
#
_entry.id   AF-A0A3D4XUC8-F1
#
_cell.length_a   1.000
_cell.length_b   1.000
_cell.length_c   1.000
_cell.angle_alpha   90.00
_cell.angle_beta   90.00
_cell.angle_gamma   90.00
#
_symmetry.space_group_name_H-M   'P 1'
#
loop_
_entity.id
_entity.type
_entity.pdbx_description
1 polymer ?
#
loop_
_entity_poly.entity_id
_entity_poly.type
_entity_poly.pdbx_seq_one_letter_code
_entity_poly.pdbx_strand_id
1 'polypeptide(L)'
;MNYALKCTVVFLLFSIMSFSCFSADIQIAGMIIDQTISRVGRVFYEDLSSDMEIPEAIVSVVINERPDPFLGNIISIEVDENVVYEDRIGSKILGLDEKVQAAKSVIQSVFQQKIEMQKQLERK
;
A
#
# COMPACT_ATOMS: atom_id res chain seq x y z
N MET A 1 -7.58 -49.20 -34.21
CA MET A 1 -8.05 -48.57 -32.95
C MET A 1 -6.97 -47.68 -32.31
N ASN A 2 -6.15 -46.95 -33.09
CA ASN A 2 -5.01 -46.18 -32.57
C ASN A 2 -5.09 -44.66 -32.86
N TYR A 3 -6.08 -44.22 -33.66
CA TYR A 3 -6.26 -42.81 -34.02
C TYR A 3 -7.11 -42.04 -33.00
N ALA A 4 -8.08 -42.73 -32.36
CA ALA A 4 -8.92 -42.15 -31.32
C ALA A 4 -8.12 -41.75 -30.06
N LEU A 5 -7.13 -42.58 -29.66
CA LEU A 5 -6.23 -42.32 -28.53
C LEU A 5 -5.23 -41.18 -28.83
N LYS A 6 -4.79 -41.05 -30.09
CA LYS A 6 -3.91 -39.95 -30.51
C LYS A 6 -4.64 -38.59 -30.50
N CYS A 7 -5.90 -38.54 -30.92
CA CYS A 7 -6.69 -37.31 -30.88
C CYS A 7 -6.99 -36.82 -29.45
N THR A 8 -7.20 -37.74 -28.50
CA THR A 8 -7.43 -37.38 -27.09
C THR A 8 -6.18 -36.78 -26.44
N VAL A 9 -5.00 -37.33 -26.74
CA VAL A 9 -3.72 -36.83 -26.20
C VAL A 9 -3.38 -35.44 -26.75
N VAL A 10 -3.65 -35.17 -28.04
CA VAL A 10 -3.44 -33.84 -28.64
C VAL A 10 -4.38 -32.80 -28.03
N PHE A 11 -5.63 -33.17 -27.77
CA PHE A 11 -6.60 -32.28 -27.12
C PHE A 11 -6.23 -31.97 -25.67
N LEU A 12 -5.69 -32.96 -24.95
CA LEU A 12 -5.20 -32.79 -23.58
C LEU A 12 -3.94 -31.90 -23.53
N LEU A 13 -3.00 -32.07 -24.48
CA LEU A 13 -1.79 -31.25 -24.57
C LEU A 13 -2.06 -29.80 -24.96
N PHE A 14 -3.10 -29.55 -25.77
CA PHE A 14 -3.50 -28.19 -26.15
C PHE A 14 -4.14 -27.40 -24.99
N SER A 15 -4.77 -28.11 -24.04
CA SER A 15 -5.40 -27.49 -22.85
C SER A 15 -4.40 -26.98 -21.82
N ILE A 16 -3.11 -27.35 -21.90
CA ILE A 16 -2.08 -26.94 -20.93
C ILE A 16 -1.42 -25.61 -21.33
N MET A 17 -1.67 -25.11 -22.55
CA MET A 17 -1.07 -23.87 -23.08
C MET A 17 -1.90 -22.61 -22.89
N SER A 18 -3.07 -22.68 -22.24
CA SER A 18 -3.86 -21.49 -21.94
C SER A 18 -3.59 -21.00 -20.52
N PHE A 19 -3.38 -19.69 -20.41
CA PHE A 19 -3.09 -18.91 -19.20
C PHE A 19 -1.62 -18.72 -18.82
N SER A 20 -0.82 -18.22 -19.76
CA SER A 20 0.08 -17.13 -19.37
C SER A 20 -0.79 -15.89 -19.16
N CYS A 21 -1.26 -15.69 -17.93
CA CYS A 21 -1.84 -14.41 -17.51
C CYS A 21 -0.70 -13.40 -17.56
N PHE A 22 -0.58 -12.70 -18.70
CA PHE A 22 0.27 -11.52 -18.79
C PHE A 22 -0.41 -10.45 -17.94
N SER A 23 -0.05 -10.42 -16.66
CA SER A 23 -0.36 -9.30 -15.79
C SER A 23 0.47 -8.15 -16.32
N ALA A 24 -0.13 -7.34 -17.20
CA ALA A 24 0.40 -6.02 -17.48
C ALA A 24 0.41 -5.31 -16.13
N ASP A 25 1.61 -5.09 -15.60
CA ASP A 25 1.85 -4.32 -14.37
C ASP A 25 1.34 -2.91 -14.67
N ILE A 26 0.04 -2.71 -14.43
CA ILE A 26 -0.55 -1.39 -14.32
C ILE A 26 0.04 -0.88 -13.01
N GLN A 27 1.23 -0.31 -13.13
CA GLN A 27 1.95 0.35 -12.06
C GLN A 27 1.13 1.61 -11.76
N ILE A 28 0.11 1.46 -10.92
CA ILE A 28 -0.65 2.57 -10.37
C ILE A 28 0.31 3.25 -9.40
N ALA A 29 1.10 4.19 -9.93
CA ALA A 29 2.11 4.88 -9.18
C ALA A 29 1.43 5.81 -8.14
N GLY A 30 1.86 5.69 -6.89
CA GLY A 30 1.67 6.68 -5.85
C GLY A 30 0.24 7.01 -5.44
N MET A 31 -0.55 6.01 -5.03
CA MET A 31 -1.88 6.25 -4.49
C MET A 31 -1.85 6.49 -2.97
N ILE A 32 -2.53 7.54 -2.50
CA ILE A 32 -2.85 7.73 -1.08
C ILE A 32 -4.30 7.32 -0.86
N ILE A 33 -4.55 6.40 0.08
CA ILE A 33 -5.87 5.84 0.36
C ILE A 33 -6.32 6.26 1.77
N ASP A 34 -7.45 6.96 1.83
CA ASP A 34 -8.13 7.30 3.09
C ASP A 34 -9.00 6.14 3.57
N GLN A 35 -8.64 5.53 4.70
CA GLN A 35 -9.48 4.58 5.43
C GLN A 35 -9.79 5.09 6.85
N THR A 36 -9.84 6.41 7.02
CA THR A 36 -10.24 7.05 8.27
C THR A 36 -11.76 7.15 8.38
N ILE A 37 -12.27 7.12 9.61
CA ILE A 37 -13.71 7.06 9.91
C ILE A 37 -14.17 8.20 10.82
N SER A 38 -13.29 8.71 11.69
CA SER A 38 -13.63 9.77 12.64
C SER A 38 -13.28 11.15 12.08
N ARG A 39 -13.83 12.19 12.72
CA ARG A 39 -13.47 13.58 12.37
C ARG A 39 -11.98 13.86 12.60
N VAL A 40 -11.41 13.35 13.69
CA VAL A 40 -9.98 13.57 14.01
C VAL A 40 -9.10 12.78 13.04
N GLY A 41 -9.49 11.56 12.69
CA GLY A 41 -8.81 10.76 11.68
C GLY A 41 -8.80 11.44 10.32
N ARG A 42 -9.94 12.00 9.88
CA ARG A 42 -9.98 12.73 8.61
C ARG A 42 -9.09 13.96 8.60
N VAL A 43 -9.06 14.75 9.69
CA VAL A 43 -8.15 15.89 9.80
C VAL A 43 -6.70 15.41 9.74
N PHE A 44 -6.37 14.31 10.43
CA PHE A 44 -5.04 13.70 10.33
C PHE A 44 -4.70 13.29 8.89
N TYR A 45 -5.64 12.67 8.17
CA TYR A 45 -5.46 12.33 6.76
C TYR A 45 -5.21 13.57 5.89
N GLU A 46 -6.04 14.61 6.03
CA GLU A 46 -5.92 15.86 5.25
C GLU A 46 -4.56 16.53 5.50
N ASP A 47 -4.17 16.68 6.77
CA ASP A 47 -2.90 17.30 7.16
C ASP A 47 -1.70 16.44 6.75
N LEU A 48 -1.80 15.12 6.84
CA LEU A 48 -0.71 14.21 6.43
C LEU A 48 -0.52 14.22 4.92
N SER A 49 -1.62 14.10 4.16
CA SER A 49 -1.60 14.04 2.70
C SER A 49 -1.34 15.40 2.05
N SER A 50 -1.55 16.50 2.78
CA SER A 50 -1.14 17.83 2.32
C SER A 50 0.35 17.85 1.97
N ASP A 51 0.63 18.26 0.73
CA ASP A 51 1.97 18.41 0.17
C ASP A 51 2.80 17.11 0.14
N MET A 52 2.16 15.94 0.28
CA MET A 52 2.83 14.65 0.20
C MET A 52 3.01 14.23 -1.26
N GLU A 53 4.26 14.16 -1.70
CA GLU A 53 4.62 13.57 -2.99
C GLU A 53 5.02 12.11 -2.81
N ILE A 54 4.36 11.21 -3.55
CA ILE A 54 4.64 9.77 -3.50
C ILE A 54 5.68 9.42 -4.58
N PRO A 55 6.85 8.88 -4.21
CA PRO A 55 7.84 8.45 -5.19
C PRO A 55 7.33 7.30 -6.06
N GLU A 56 7.85 7.18 -7.28
CA GLU A 56 7.55 6.05 -8.20
C GLU A 56 7.89 4.69 -7.60
N ALA A 57 8.82 4.65 -6.64
CA ALA A 57 9.20 3.44 -5.89
C ALA A 57 8.09 2.90 -4.96
N ILE A 58 7.04 3.69 -4.73
CA ILE A 58 5.96 3.40 -3.80
C ILE A 58 4.66 3.22 -4.60
N VAL A 59 3.97 2.12 -4.37
CA VAL A 59 2.69 1.81 -5.00
C VAL A 59 1.55 2.48 -4.24
N SER A 60 1.52 2.32 -2.92
CA SER A 60 0.43 2.86 -2.10
C SER A 60 0.85 3.29 -0.71
N VAL A 61 0.14 4.32 -0.22
CA VAL A 61 0.14 4.73 1.19
C VAL A 61 -1.30 4.67 1.70
N VAL A 62 -1.56 3.82 2.68
CA VAL A 62 -2.89 3.65 3.26
C VAL A 62 -2.90 4.21 4.67
N ILE A 63 -3.86 5.07 4.97
CA ILE A 63 -4.04 5.65 6.30
C ILE A 63 -5.28 5.01 6.92
N ASN A 64 -5.03 4.07 7.83
CA ASN A 64 -6.04 3.25 8.47
C ASN A 64 -6.40 3.80 9.84
N GLU A 65 -7.70 3.88 10.14
CA GLU A 65 -8.18 4.22 11.48
C GLU A 65 -8.95 3.05 12.10
N ARG A 66 -8.55 2.68 13.33
CA ARG A 66 -9.27 1.71 14.15
C ARG A 66 -9.83 2.40 15.40
N PRO A 67 -11.15 2.44 15.60
CA PRO A 67 -11.74 2.99 16.80
C PRO A 67 -11.49 2.04 17.98
N ASP A 68 -11.04 2.58 19.11
CA ASP A 68 -10.85 1.89 20.38
C ASP A 68 -11.76 2.54 21.44
N PRO A 69 -12.87 1.88 21.84
CA PRO A 69 -13.89 2.49 22.69
C PRO A 69 -13.38 2.89 24.08
N PHE A 70 -12.21 2.39 24.51
CA PHE A 70 -11.64 2.70 25.81
C PHE A 70 -10.54 3.75 25.76
N LEU A 71 -9.76 3.79 24.67
CA LEU A 71 -8.49 4.53 24.61
C LEU A 71 -8.38 5.50 23.43
N GLY A 72 -9.47 5.77 22.71
CA GLY A 72 -9.49 6.73 21.59
C GLY A 72 -9.44 6.02 20.23
N ASN A 73 -8.77 6.59 19.24
CA ASN A 73 -8.61 5.91 17.95
C ASN A 73 -7.14 5.60 17.72
N ILE A 74 -6.87 4.51 17.02
CA ILE A 74 -5.53 4.14 16.58
C ILE A 74 -5.44 4.48 15.11
N ILE A 75 -4.43 5.24 14.71
CA ILE A 75 -4.09 5.47 13.32
C ILE A 75 -2.86 4.64 13.00
N SER A 76 -2.94 3.87 11.93
CA SER A 76 -1.80 3.18 11.34
C SER A 76 -1.60 3.62 9.90
N ILE A 77 -0.35 3.68 9.48
CA ILE A 77 0.04 4.08 8.12
C ILE A 77 0.79 2.92 7.50
N GLU A 78 0.32 2.49 6.34
CA GLU A 78 0.91 1.40 5.57
C GLU A 78 1.54 1.94 4.31
N VAL A 79 2.76 1.50 4.00
CA VAL A 79 3.48 1.80 2.76
C VAL A 79 3.73 0.49 2.02
N ASP A 80 3.04 0.28 0.91
CA ASP A 80 2.96 -0.99 0.18
C ASP A 80 2.65 -2.17 1.11
N GLU A 81 1.49 -2.11 1.78
CA GLU A 81 0.97 -3.15 2.70
C GLU A 81 1.78 -3.38 3.99
N ASN A 82 2.86 -2.62 4.21
CA ASN A 82 3.69 -2.71 5.41
C ASN A 82 3.35 -1.56 6.37
N VAL A 83 2.94 -1.87 7.60
CA VAL A 83 2.71 -0.85 8.64
C VAL A 83 4.05 -0.22 9.03
N VAL A 84 4.20 1.07 8.77
CA VAL A 84 5.43 1.84 9.06
C VAL A 84 5.29 2.76 10.26
N TYR A 85 4.05 3.14 10.59
CA TYR A 85 3.75 4.03 11.70
C TYR A 85 2.43 3.59 12.33
N GLU A 86 2.37 3.59 13.65
CA GLU A 86 1.13 3.40 14.40
C GLU A 86 1.18 4.29 15.65
N ASP A 87 0.09 5.03 15.89
CA ASP A 87 -0.04 5.86 17.08
C ASP A 87 -1.51 6.02 17.49
N ARG A 88 -1.73 6.32 18.76
CA ARG A 88 -3.05 6.66 19.29
C ARG A 88 -3.33 8.14 19.08
N ILE A 89 -4.47 8.43 18.48
CA ILE A 89 -5.04 9.78 18.40
C ILE A 89 -6.20 9.90 19.40
N GLY A 90 -6.24 11.01 20.13
CA GLY A 90 -7.35 11.32 21.02
C GLY A 90 -8.58 11.78 20.25
N SER A 91 -9.71 11.97 20.94
CA SER A 91 -10.94 12.51 20.34
C SER A 91 -10.87 14.02 20.06
N LYS A 92 -9.80 14.69 20.48
CA LYS A 92 -9.58 16.13 20.28
C LYS A 92 -8.42 16.34 19.30
N ILE A 93 -8.50 17.43 18.55
CA ILE A 93 -7.47 17.87 17.59
C ILE A 93 -6.21 18.41 18.30
N LEU A 94 -6.30 18.72 19.60
CA LEU A 94 -5.16 19.24 20.36
C LEU A 94 -3.99 18.23 20.36
N GLY A 95 -2.82 18.65 19.88
CA GLY A 95 -1.63 17.81 19.76
C GLY A 95 -1.62 16.88 18.54
N LEU A 96 -2.60 17.01 17.63
CA LEU A 96 -2.64 16.24 16.39
C LEU A 96 -1.48 16.61 15.46
N ASP A 97 -1.15 17.89 15.37
CA ASP A 97 -0.07 18.42 14.52
C ASP A 97 1.27 17.72 14.81
N GLU A 98 1.61 17.51 16.08
CA GLU A 98 2.84 16.83 16.49
C GLU A 98 2.87 15.38 15.99
N LYS A 99 1.73 14.69 16.07
CA LYS A 99 1.58 13.31 15.58
C LYS A 99 1.66 13.25 14.05
N VAL A 100 1.07 14.22 13.36
CA VAL A 100 1.19 14.35 11.90
C VAL A 100 2.66 14.56 11.50
N GLN A 101 3.38 15.46 12.18
CA GLN A 101 4.80 15.70 11.89
C GLN A 101 5.67 14.46 12.16
N ALA A 102 5.41 13.75 13.25
CA ALA A 102 6.08 12.49 13.55
C ALA A 102 5.84 11.45 12.44
N ALA A 103 4.59 11.29 12.01
CA ALA A 103 4.21 10.41 10.91
C ALA A 103 4.91 10.81 9.59
N LYS A 104 4.89 12.10 9.21
CA LYS A 104 5.58 12.61 8.00
C LYS A 104 7.07 12.26 8.02
N SER A 105 7.74 12.45 9.17
CA SER A 105 9.17 12.14 9.31
C SER A 105 9.48 10.65 9.11
N VAL A 106 8.65 9.76 9.66
CA VAL A 106 8.80 8.31 9.49
C VAL A 106 8.58 7.91 8.03
N ILE A 107 7.50 8.40 7.41
CA ILE A 107 7.17 8.08 6.01
C ILE A 107 8.29 8.55 5.08
N GLN A 108 8.80 9.77 5.25
CA GLN A 108 9.91 10.30 4.46
C GLN A 108 11.15 9.40 4.58
N SER A 109 11.46 8.92 5.78
CA SER A 109 12.58 8.01 6.00
C SER A 109 12.40 6.68 5.27
N VAL A 110 11.18 6.11 5.28
CA VAL A 110 10.84 4.89 4.54
C VAL A 110 10.93 5.11 3.04
N PHE A 111 10.45 6.24 2.54
CA PHE A 111 10.53 6.58 1.11
C PHE A 111 11.98 6.62 0.64
N GLN A 112 12.86 7.29 1.37
CA GLN A 112 14.28 7.34 1.01
C GLN A 112 14.91 5.95 0.97
N GLN A 113 14.58 5.09 1.95
CA GLN A 113 15.06 3.71 1.97
C GLN A 113 14.59 2.91 0.75
N LYS A 114 13.30 3.00 0.39
CA LYS A 114 12.77 2.30 -0.79
C LYS A 114 13.37 2.79 -2.10
N ILE A 115 13.52 4.11 -2.26
CA ILE A 115 14.18 4.72 -3.42
C ILE A 115 15.62 4.21 -3.55
N GLU A 116 16.37 4.14 -2.44
CA GLU A 116 17.74 3.66 -2.46
C GLU A 116 17.82 2.17 -2.82
N MET A 117 16.94 1.34 -2.24
CA MET A 117 16.87 -0.09 -2.57
C MET A 117 16.57 -0.32 -4.05
N GLN A 118 15.61 0.42 -4.62
CA GLN A 118 15.29 0.31 -6.05
C GLN A 118 16.48 0.68 -6.93
N LYS A 119 17.17 1.80 -6.63
CA LYS A 119 18.38 2.21 -7.35
C LYS A 119 19.49 1.16 -7.29
N GLN A 120 19.59 0.40 -6.21
CA GLN A 120 20.58 -0.68 -6.09
C GLN A 120 20.21 -1.91 -6.92
N LEU A 121 18.92 -2.20 -7.08
CA LEU A 121 18.43 -3.29 -7.92
C LEU A 121 18.67 -2.99 -9.40
N GLU A 122 18.44 -1.76 -9.85
CA GLU A 122 18.64 -1.34 -11.24
C GLU A 122 20.12 -1.32 -11.68
N ARG A 123 21.05 -1.28 -10.72
CA ARG A 123 22.51 -1.27 -10.99
C ARG A 123 23.11 -2.67 -11.12
N LYS A 124 22.37 -3.74 -10.78
CA LYS A 124 22.83 -5.13 -10.86
C LYS A 124 22.35 -5.79 -12.15
#